data_AF-A0A662V2U9-F1
#
_entry.id   AF-A0A662V2U9-F1
#
_cell.length_a   1.000
_cell.length_b   1.000
_cell.length_c   1.000
_cell.angle_alpha   90.00
_cell.angle_beta   90.00
_cell.angle_gamma   90.00
#
_symmetry.space_group_name_H-M   'P 1'
#
loop_
_entity.id
_entity.type
_entity.pdbx_description
1 polymer ?
#
loop_
_entity_poly.entity_id
_entity_poly.type
_entity_poly.pdbx_seq_one_letter_code
_entity_poly.pdbx_strand_id
1 'polypeptide(L)' 'MELINALEHGILPYRGLDIRKLKGGWEGFLRLRVADVRIIFRINLESKTIYIYHIHHRKSAYK' A
#
# COMPACT_ATOMS: atom_id res chain seq x y z
N MET A 1 -10.14 -2.55 12.75
CA MET A 1 -9.07 -3.33 12.11
C MET A 1 -7.93 -2.37 11.80
N GLU A 2 -6.91 -2.33 12.67
CA GLU A 2 -5.69 -1.55 12.43
C GLU A 2 -4.76 -2.29 11.45
N LEU A 3 -4.14 -1.55 10.53
CA LEU A 3 -3.25 -2.09 9.50
C LEU A 3 -2.04 -2.85 10.10
N ILE A 4 -1.46 -2.34 11.19
CA ILE A 4 -0.28 -2.94 11.83
C ILE A 4 -0.59 -4.37 12.30
N ASN A 5 -1.69 -4.54 13.05
CA ASN A 5 -2.10 -5.84 13.54
C ASN A 5 -2.33 -6.87 12.41
N ALA A 6 -2.95 -6.43 11.30
CA ALA A 6 -3.15 -7.31 10.15
C ALA A 6 -1.81 -7.77 9.53
N LEU A 7 -0.85 -6.85 9.41
CA LEU A 7 0.48 -7.13 8.88
C LEU A 7 1.30 -8.05 9.79
N GLU A 8 1.21 -7.89 11.11
CA GLU A 8 1.88 -8.77 12.08
C GLU A 8 1.40 -10.22 11.96
N HIS A 9 0.12 -10.43 11.63
CA HIS A 9 -0.44 -11.74 11.35
C HIS A 9 -0.23 -12.23 9.91
N GLY A 10 0.49 -11.48 9.07
CA GLY A 10 0.77 -11.84 7.68
C GLY A 10 -0.46 -11.74 6.75
N ILE A 11 -1.51 -11.04 7.18
CA ILE A 11 -2.76 -10.90 6.43
C ILE A 11 -2.79 -9.51 5.79
N LEU A 12 -3.03 -9.47 4.48
CA LEU A 12 -3.29 -8.21 3.79
C LEU A 12 -4.79 -8.07 3.50
N PRO A 13 -5.56 -7.29 4.29
CA PRO A 13 -7.00 -7.20 4.14
C PRO A 13 -7.36 -6.25 2.99
N TYR A 14 -7.24 -6.75 1.75
CA TYR A 14 -7.39 -5.96 0.52
C TYR A 14 -8.67 -5.10 0.48
N ARG A 15 -9.81 -5.68 0.88
CA ARG A 15 -11.11 -4.99 0.88
C ARG A 15 -11.25 -4.02 2.06
N GLY A 16 -10.72 -4.36 3.23
CA GLY A 16 -10.83 -3.53 4.44
C GLY A 16 -9.96 -2.29 4.43
N LEU A 17 -8.90 -2.28 3.60
CA LEU A 17 -7.92 -1.19 3.54
C LEU A 17 -7.84 -0.48 2.17
N ASP A 18 -8.77 -0.74 1.24
CA ASP A 18 -8.72 -0.20 -0.15
C ASP A 18 -7.33 -0.38 -0.80
N ILE A 19 -6.82 -1.61 -0.74
CA ILE A 19 -5.56 -1.99 -1.38
C ILE A 19 -5.86 -2.50 -2.79
N ARG A 20 -5.15 -1.98 -3.78
CA ARG A 20 -5.28 -2.41 -5.18
C ARG A 20 -3.92 -2.73 -5.79
N LYS A 21 -3.88 -3.78 -6.63
CA LYS A 21 -2.74 -4.05 -7.50
C LYS A 21 -2.67 -3.00 -8.60
N LEU A 22 -1.48 -2.45 -8.83
CA LEU A 22 -1.20 -1.59 -9.98
C LEU A 22 -0.88 -2.44 -11.22
N LYS A 23 -1.04 -1.86 -12.40
CA LYS A 23 -0.85 -2.51 -13.70
C LYS A 23 0.11 -1.71 -14.58
N GLY A 24 0.62 -2.31 -15.66
CA GLY A 24 1.52 -1.64 -16.60
C GLY A 24 2.92 -1.46 -16.01
N GLY A 25 3.54 -0.28 -16.17
CA GLY A 25 4.86 0.01 -15.62
C GLY A 25 4.99 -0.10 -14.08
N TRP A 26 3.87 -0.27 -13.39
CA TRP A 26 3.78 -0.50 -11.94
C TRP A 26 3.33 -1.92 -11.58
N GLU A 27 3.46 -2.88 -12.49
CA GLU A 27 3.14 -4.27 -12.21
C GLU A 27 3.98 -4.81 -11.04
N GLY A 28 3.33 -5.56 -10.13
CA GLY A 28 3.94 -6.02 -8.89
C GLY A 28 3.94 -5.00 -7.75
N PHE A 29 3.40 -3.79 -7.94
CA PHE A 29 3.16 -2.81 -6.89
C PHE A 29 1.70 -2.83 -6.39
N LEU A 30 1.53 -2.46 -5.13
CA LEU A 30 0.27 -2.29 -4.46
C LEU A 30 0.06 -0.82 -4.11
N ARG A 31 -1.20 -0.37 -4.18
CA ARG A 31 -1.62 0.95 -3.72
C ARG A 31 -2.58 0.81 -2.56
N LEU A 32 -2.19 1.32 -1.40
CA LEU A 32 -3.04 1.48 -0.21
C LEU A 32 -3.63 2.89 -0.21
N ARG A 33 -4.93 3.02 0.10
CA ARG A 33 -5.56 4.32 0.30
C ARG A 33 -6.03 4.46 1.76
N VAL A 34 -5.50 5.48 2.43
CA VAL A 34 -5.88 5.85 3.79
C VAL A 34 -6.45 7.26 3.74
N ALA A 35 -7.79 7.38 3.71
CA ALA A 35 -8.48 8.64 3.50
C ALA A 35 -7.98 9.40 2.25
N ASP A 36 -7.21 10.47 2.47
CA ASP A 36 -6.60 11.30 1.44
C ASP A 36 -5.14 10.97 1.15
N VAL A 37 -4.54 10.00 1.83
CA VAL A 37 -3.17 9.55 1.53
C VAL A 37 -3.23 8.31 0.64
N ARG A 38 -2.35 8.26 -0.37
CA ARG A 38 -2.09 7.09 -1.21
C ARG A 38 -0.66 6.65 -0.99
N ILE A 39 -0.49 5.37 -0.72
CA ILE A 39 0.81 4.75 -0.48
C ILE A 39 1.04 3.72 -1.58
N ILE A 40 2.15 3.82 -2.30
CA ILE A 40 2.59 2.82 -3.27
C ILE A 40 3.69 2.00 -2.63
N PHE A 41 3.51 0.68 -2.60
CA PHE A 41 4.41 -0.22 -1.88
C PHE A 41 4.54 -1.58 -2.56
N ARG A 42 5.58 -2.33 -2.18
CA ARG A 42 5.76 -3.76 -2.52
C ARG A 42 5.99 -4.56 -1.25
N ILE A 43 5.60 -5.82 -1.28
CA ILE A 43 5.86 -6.78 -0.21
C ILE A 43 6.87 -7.79 -0.75
N ASN A 44 7.99 -7.94 -0.07
CA ASN A 44 8.88 -9.09 -0.23
C ASN A 44 8.55 -10.09 0.89
N LEU A 45 7.96 -11.22 0.51
CA LEU A 45 7.54 -12.26 1.44
C LEU A 45 8.71 -13.07 2.00
N GLU A 46 9.79 -13.22 1.22
CA GLU A 46 10.99 -13.96 1.62
C GLU A 46 11.74 -13.20 2.74
N SER A 47 11.96 -11.90 2.53
CA SER A 47 12.62 -11.05 3.53
C SER A 47 11.65 -10.48 4.58
N LYS A 48 10.35 -10.79 4.49
CA LYS A 48 9.27 -10.22 5.31
C LYS A 48 9.33 -8.69 5.39
N THR A 49 9.66 -8.04 4.26
CA THR A 49 9.90 -6.60 4.20
C THR A 49 8.83 -5.92 3.35
N ILE A 50 8.32 -4.80 3.85
CA ILE A 50 7.43 -3.91 3.09
C ILE A 50 8.23 -2.70 2.64
N TYR A 51 8.34 -2.51 1.33
CA TYR A 51 9.02 -1.37 0.73
C TYR A 51 8.00 -0.29 0.36
N ILE A 52 8.12 0.88 0.98
CA ILE A 52 7.31 2.05 0.67
C ILE A 52 8.06 2.89 -0.37
N TYR A 53 7.49 3.07 -1.56
CA TYR A 53 8.12 3.81 -2.64
C TYR A 53 7.62 5.25 -2.70
N HIS A 54 6.31 5.44 -2.50
CA HIS A 54 5.70 6.75 -2.57
C HIS A 54 4.59 6.91 -1.55
N ILE A 55 4.51 8.10 -0.97
CA ILE A 55 3.41 8.56 -0.12
C ILE A 55 2.94 9.89 -0.69
N HIS A 56 1.69 9.95 -1.16
CA HIS A 56 1.12 11.14 -1.78
C HIS A 56 -0.19 11.53 -1.10
N HIS A 57 -0.34 12.82 -0.82
CA HIS A 57 -1.64 13.36 -0.46
C HIS A 57 -2.52 13.56 -1.70
N ARG A 58 -3.81 13.29 -1.59
CA ARG A 58 -4.80 13.36 -2.69
C ARG A 58 -4.95 14.77 -3.22
N LYS A 59 -4.73 15.77 -2.35
CA LYS A 59 -4.68 17.20 -2.71
C LYS A 59 -3.28 17.71 -3.07
N SER A 60 -2.24 16.89 -3.13
CA SER A 60 -0.95 17.32 -3.68
C SER A 60 -0.97 17.22 -5.20
N ALA A 61 -1.83 18.04 -5.81
CA ALA A 61 -1.57 18.62 -7.10
C ALA A 61 -1.07 20.05 -6.80
N TYR A 62 0.22 20.31 -7.08
CA TYR A 62 0.88 21.62 -7.00
C TYR A 62 1.21 22.21 -5.61
N LYS A 63 2.52 22.25 -5.30
CA LYS A 63 3.33 23.47 -5.49
C LYS A 63 4.67 23.07 -6.09
#